data_AF-A0A9Q2QGW5-F1
#
_entry.id   AF-A0A9Q2QGW5-F1
#
_cell.length_a   1.000
_cell.length_b   1.000
_cell.length_c   1.000
_cell.angle_alpha   90.00
_cell.angle_beta   90.00
_cell.angle_gamma   90.00
#
_symmetry.space_group_name_H-M   'P 1'
#
loop_
_entity.id
_entity.type
_entity.pdbx_description
1 polymer ?
#
loop_
_entity_poly.entity_id
_entity_poly.type
_entity_poly.pdbx_seq_one_letter_code
_entity_poly.pdbx_strand_id
1 'polypeptide(L)'
;MSFPGETRVIKLYSPVSLDNGVVIDEVTMREPLVRDRITHAKDRGNEEEKEARMIALLCNLSEQDLWLMTAADYSQLLDAFNVFMLPPAKRPKADSSGQ
;
A
#
# COMPACT_ATOMS: atom_id res chain seq x y z
N MET A 1 12.27 -21.39 -2.09
CA MET A 1 10.86 -21.19 -2.47
C MET A 1 10.69 -19.71 -2.77
N SER A 2 10.78 -19.33 -4.05
CA SER A 2 10.64 -17.94 -4.49
C SER A 2 9.18 -17.57 -4.46
N PHE A 3 8.81 -16.67 -3.57
CA PHE A 3 7.49 -16.03 -3.59
C PHE A 3 7.57 -14.95 -4.68
N PRO A 4 6.79 -15.04 -5.78
CA PRO A 4 6.75 -13.99 -6.78
C PRO A 4 5.87 -12.85 -6.24
N GLY A 5 6.29 -12.21 -5.15
CA GLY A 5 5.64 -11.00 -4.66
C GLY A 5 6.29 -9.82 -5.36
N GLU A 6 5.73 -9.38 -6.47
CA GLU A 6 6.15 -8.13 -7.10
C GLU A 6 5.87 -7.00 -6.10
N THR A 7 6.91 -6.27 -5.68
CA THR A 7 6.77 -5.09 -4.84
C THR A 7 6.90 -3.86 -5.73
N ARG A 8 6.05 -2.85 -5.52
CA ARG A 8 6.18 -1.54 -6.16
C ARG A 8 6.52 -0.50 -5.12
N VAL A 9 7.51 0.32 -5.45
CA VAL A 9 7.79 1.54 -4.71
C VAL A 9 6.87 2.63 -5.26
N ILE A 10 6.14 3.28 -4.37
CA ILE A 10 5.24 4.40 -4.66
C ILE A 10 5.85 5.62 -3.97
N LYS A 11 6.16 6.67 -4.73
CA LYS A 11 6.61 7.95 -4.16
C LYS A 11 5.43 8.72 -3.63
N LEU A 12 5.46 8.98 -2.33
CA LEU A 12 4.49 9.79 -1.61
C LEU A 12 4.59 11.24 -2.09
N TYR A 13 3.51 12.00 -1.96
CA TYR A 13 3.52 13.42 -2.32
C TYR A 13 4.15 14.29 -1.24
N SER A 14 4.12 13.81 0.00
CA SER A 14 4.73 14.48 1.14
C SER A 14 5.44 13.46 2.03
N PRO A 15 6.54 13.86 2.67
CA PRO A 15 7.26 12.99 3.59
C PRO A 15 6.35 12.61 4.76
N VAL A 16 6.01 11.33 4.86
CA VAL A 16 5.18 10.79 5.94
C VAL A 16 6.11 10.41 7.09
N SER A 17 5.81 10.95 8.27
CA SER A 17 6.50 10.55 9.50
C SER A 17 5.81 9.33 10.07
N LEU A 18 6.49 8.19 10.03
CA LEU A 18 6.03 6.98 10.67
C LEU A 18 6.14 7.09 12.20
N ASP A 19 5.33 6.35 12.93
CA ASP A 19 5.32 6.26 14.40
C ASP A 19 6.70 5.82 14.95
N ASN A 20 7.43 4.99 14.19
CA ASN A 20 8.82 4.62 14.49
C ASN A 20 9.82 5.79 14.39
N GLY A 21 9.38 7.00 14.05
CA GLY A 21 10.23 8.19 13.86
C GLY A 21 10.96 8.22 12.52
N VAL A 22 10.63 7.31 11.60
CA VAL A 22 11.20 7.25 10.25
C VAL A 22 10.37 8.13 9.33
N VAL A 23 11.01 9.08 8.65
CA VAL A 23 10.37 9.87 7.61
C VAL A 23 10.60 9.18 6.27
N ILE A 24 9.52 8.77 5.62
CA ILE A 24 9.56 8.16 4.29
C ILE A 24 8.95 9.08 3.25
N ASP A 25 9.64 9.24 2.12
CA ASP A 25 9.13 9.89 0.91
C ASP A 25 8.62 8.85 -0.11
N GLU A 26 8.96 7.57 0.11
CA GLU A 26 8.59 6.47 -0.75
C GLU A 26 8.12 5.30 0.11
N VAL A 27 7.02 4.67 -0.28
CA VAL A 27 6.44 3.52 0.38
C VAL A 27 6.47 2.32 -0.54
N THR A 28 6.86 1.16 -0.02
CA THR A 28 6.90 -0.07 -0.81
C THR A 28 5.63 -0.88 -0.58
N MET A 29 4.76 -0.94 -1.58
CA MET A 29 3.57 -1.79 -1.56
C MET A 29 3.86 -3.15 -2.18
N ARG A 30 3.56 -4.21 -1.46
CA ARG A 30 3.62 -5.59 -1.96
C ARG A 30 2.34 -5.98 -2.69
N GLU A 31 2.44 -6.90 -3.66
CA GLU A 31 1.27 -7.47 -4.31
C GLU A 31 0.34 -8.16 -3.29
N PRO A 32 -0.97 -7.82 -3.26
CA PRO A 32 -1.93 -8.42 -2.35
C PRO A 32 -2.16 -9.89 -2.69
N LEU A 33 -1.90 -10.78 -1.73
CA LEU A 33 -2.15 -12.19 -1.91
C LEU A 33 -3.59 -12.54 -1.55
N VAL A 34 -4.06 -13.68 -2.05
CA VAL A 34 -5.36 -14.26 -1.64
C VAL A 34 -5.43 -14.40 -0.11
N ARG A 35 -4.29 -14.66 0.55
CA ARG A 35 -4.20 -14.68 2.02
C ARG A 35 -4.56 -13.33 2.64
N ASP A 36 -4.06 -12.22 2.12
CA ASP A 36 -4.35 -10.88 2.63
C ASP A 36 -5.84 -10.54 2.43
N ARG A 37 -6.42 -10.92 1.29
CA ARG A 37 -7.87 -10.83 1.07
C ARG A 37 -8.69 -11.64 2.07
N ILE A 38 -8.26 -12.87 2.40
CA ILE A 38 -8.95 -13.70 3.40
C ILE A 38 -8.82 -13.07 4.79
N THR A 39 -7.66 -12.50 5.14
CA THR A 39 -7.46 -11.78 6.40
C THR A 39 -8.38 -10.56 6.47
N HIS A 40 -8.44 -9.74 5.42
CA HIS A 40 -9.35 -8.59 5.33
C HIS A 40 -10.84 -9.00 5.43
N ALA A 41 -11.24 -10.08 4.74
CA ALA A 41 -12.61 -10.59 4.81
C ALA A 41 -12.98 -11.12 6.21
N LYS A 42 -12.01 -11.69 6.94
CA LYS A 42 -12.19 -12.17 8.32
C LYS A 42 -12.04 -11.06 9.37
N ASP A 43 -11.54 -9.90 8.99
CA ASP A 43 -11.32 -8.79 9.90
C ASP A 43 -12.67 -8.20 10.39
N ARG A 44 -12.65 -7.59 11.57
CA ARG A 44 -13.84 -7.04 12.25
C ARG A 44 -13.68 -5.52 12.30
N GLY A 45 -14.54 -4.80 11.58
CA GLY A 45 -14.50 -3.33 11.45
C GLY A 45 -15.39 -2.85 10.30
N ASN A 46 -15.44 -1.53 10.09
CA ASN A 46 -16.07 -0.94 8.90
C ASN A 46 -15.24 -1.20 7.64
N GLU A 47 -15.85 -1.13 6.46
CA GLU A 47 -15.16 -1.35 5.18
C GLU A 47 -13.95 -0.41 5.03
N GLU A 48 -14.11 0.86 5.40
CA GLU A 48 -13.04 1.87 5.40
C GLU A 48 -11.86 1.49 6.30
N GLU A 49 -12.11 1.00 7.53
CA GLU A 49 -11.05 0.58 8.45
C GLU A 49 -10.35 -0.69 7.97
N LYS A 50 -11.10 -1.62 7.40
CA LYS A 50 -10.53 -2.85 6.84
C LYS A 50 -9.66 -2.54 5.63
N GLU A 51 -10.07 -1.63 4.77
CA GLU A 51 -9.27 -1.18 3.62
C GLU A 51 -8.01 -0.48 4.09
N ALA A 52 -8.14 0.45 5.03
CA ALA A 52 -7.00 1.13 5.66
C ALA A 52 -5.99 0.13 6.23
N ARG A 53 -6.44 -0.85 7.02
CA ARG A 53 -5.59 -1.90 7.59
C ARG A 53 -4.95 -2.78 6.51
N MET A 54 -5.70 -3.13 5.47
CA MET A 54 -5.16 -3.92 4.36
C MET A 54 -4.06 -3.15 3.62
N ILE A 55 -4.28 -1.89 3.28
CA ILE A 55 -3.27 -1.03 2.66
C ILE A 55 -2.04 -0.89 3.57
N ALA A 56 -2.23 -0.69 4.87
CA ALA A 56 -1.16 -0.63 5.86
C ALA A 56 -0.29 -1.91 5.80
N LEU A 57 -0.93 -3.09 5.87
CA LEU A 57 -0.27 -4.40 5.79
C LEU A 57 0.51 -4.57 4.48
N LEU A 58 -0.03 -4.10 3.36
CA LEU A 58 0.65 -4.17 2.07
C LEU A 58 1.84 -3.22 1.96
N CYS A 59 1.76 -2.07 2.62
CA CYS A 59 2.82 -1.07 2.68
C CYS A 59 3.86 -1.33 3.78
N ASN A 60 3.67 -2.39 4.58
CA ASN A 60 4.44 -2.66 5.80
C ASN A 60 4.34 -1.52 6.84
N LEU A 61 3.20 -0.83 6.86
CA LEU A 61 2.88 0.25 7.77
C LEU A 61 1.92 -0.23 8.86
N SER A 62 1.85 0.51 9.96
CA SER A 62 0.84 0.31 10.99
C SER A 62 -0.42 1.13 10.71
N GLU A 63 -1.53 0.77 11.36
CA GLU A 63 -2.78 1.54 11.27
C GLU A 63 -2.59 2.98 11.78
N GLN A 64 -1.71 3.18 12.76
CA GLN A 64 -1.40 4.50 13.33
C GLN A 64 -0.66 5.38 12.31
N ASP A 65 0.30 4.81 11.57
CA ASP A 65 0.97 5.50 10.46
C ASP A 65 -0.04 5.95 9.41
N LEU A 66 -1.04 5.12 9.14
CA LEU A 66 -2.10 5.44 8.19
C LEU A 66 -2.99 6.59 8.66
N TRP A 67 -3.24 6.69 9.97
CA TRP A 67 -4.01 7.78 10.56
C TRP A 67 -3.24 9.10 10.58
N LEU A 68 -1.91 9.04 10.62
CA LEU A 68 -1.02 10.19 10.54
C LEU A 68 -0.78 10.65 9.09
N MET A 69 -1.10 9.81 8.10
CA MET A 69 -1.00 10.17 6.69
C MET A 69 -2.06 11.17 6.25
N THR A 70 -1.71 11.98 5.25
CA THR A 70 -2.67 12.88 4.63
C THR A 70 -3.64 12.09 3.74
N ALA A 71 -4.86 12.62 3.55
CA ALA A 71 -5.84 12.02 2.65
C ALA A 71 -5.33 11.88 1.20
N ALA A 72 -4.36 12.70 0.80
CA ALA A 72 -3.72 12.63 -0.50
C ALA A 72 -2.82 11.39 -0.63
N ASP A 73 -1.97 11.13 0.37
CA ASP A 73 -1.11 9.94 0.41
C ASP A 73 -1.95 8.66 0.51
N TYR A 74 -2.99 8.67 1.35
CA TYR A 74 -3.92 7.55 1.46
C TYR A 74 -4.62 7.24 0.13
N SER A 75 -5.06 8.27 -0.59
CA SER A 75 -5.68 8.11 -1.91
C SER A 75 -4.70 7.53 -2.95
N GLN A 76 -3.43 7.90 -2.88
CA GLN A 76 -2.39 7.38 -3.76
C GLN A 76 -2.11 5.89 -3.50
N LEU A 77 -2.11 5.47 -2.23
CA LEU A 77 -1.99 4.06 -1.86
C LEU A 77 -3.19 3.25 -2.38
N LEU A 78 -4.41 3.77 -2.23
CA LEU A 78 -5.62 3.14 -2.77
C LEU A 78 -5.56 3.01 -4.30
N ASP A 79 -5.11 4.05 -5.00
CA ASP A 79 -4.93 4.00 -6.45
C ASP A 79 -3.91 2.92 -6.86
N ALA A 80 -2.75 2.89 -6.18
CA ALA A 80 -1.73 1.88 -6.43
C ALA A 80 -2.27 0.46 -6.22
N PHE A 81 -3.05 0.25 -5.15
CA PHE A 81 -3.71 -1.02 -4.87
C PHE A 81 -4.71 -1.42 -5.95
N ASN A 82 -5.51 -0.47 -6.44
CA ASN A 82 -6.43 -0.71 -7.54
C ASN A 82 -5.67 -1.08 -8.84
N VAL A 83 -4.53 -0.43 -9.09
CA VAL A 83 -3.64 -0.80 -10.20
C VAL A 83 -3.08 -2.22 -10.04
N PHE A 84 -2.76 -2.66 -8.83
CA PHE A 84 -2.34 -4.06 -8.61
C PHE A 84 -3.46 -5.06 -8.93
N MET A 85 -4.73 -4.70 -8.69
CA MET A 85 -5.89 -5.52 -9.09
C MET A 85 -6.12 -5.55 -10.61
N LEU A 86 -5.58 -4.58 -11.36
CA LEU A 86 -5.66 -4.59 -12.82
C LEU A 86 -4.73 -5.66 -13.42
N PRO A 87 -5.16 -6.32 -14.51
CA PRO A 87 -4.33 -7.27 -15.22
C PRO A 87 -3.02 -6.60 -15.68
N PRO A 88 -1.87 -7.30 -15.65
CA PRO A 88 -0.56 -6.73 -15.93
C PRO A 88 -0.46 -6.04 -17.29
N ALA A 89 -1.30 -6.42 -18.26
CA ALA A 89 -1.39 -5.78 -19.58
C ALA A 89 -1.93 -4.33 -19.56
N LYS A 90 -2.60 -3.92 -18.47
CA LYS A 90 -3.16 -2.55 -18.30
C LYS A 90 -2.51 -1.79 -17.14
N ARG A 91 -1.57 -2.40 -16.42
CA ARG A 91 -0.83 -1.70 -15.36
C ARG A 91 -0.02 -0.59 -16.04
N PRO A 92 -0.23 0.71 -15.71
CA PRO A 92 0.74 1.72 -16.08
C PRO A 92 2.09 1.24 -15.53
N LYS A 93 3.08 1.07 -16.42
CA LYS A 93 4.45 0.79 -16.01
C LYS A 93 4.78 1.86 -14.98
N ALA A 94 5.05 1.45 -13.74
CA ALA A 94 5.64 2.35 -12.77
C ALA A 94 6.91 2.86 -13.46
N ASP A 95 6.88 4.13 -13.82
CA ASP A 95 8.02 4.80 -14.40
C ASP A 95 9.12 4.74 -13.35
N SER A 96 10.06 3.81 -13.54
CA SER A 96 11.37 3.84 -12.93
C SER A 96 12.09 5.06 -13.50
N SER A 97 11.73 6.26 -13.05
CA SER A 97 12.55 7.45 -13.25
C SER A 97 13.72 7.40 -12.27
N GLY A 98 14.90 7.09 -12.82
CA GLY A 98 16.23 7.23 -12.22
C GLY A 98 16.73 5.93 -11.59
N GLN A 99 17.83 5.30 -12.01
CA GLN A 99 19.01 5.77 -12.74
C GLN A 99 19.72 4.59 -13.40
#